data_AF-A0A2C5Y8B5-F1
#
_entry.id   AF-A0A2C5Y8B5-F1
#
_cell.length_a   1.000
_cell.length_b   1.000
_cell.length_c   1.000
_cell.angle_alpha   90.00
_cell.angle_beta   90.00
_cell.angle_gamma   90.00
#
_symmetry.space_group_name_H-M   'P 1'
#
loop_
_entity.id
_entity.type
_entity.pdbx_description
1 polymer ?
#
loop_
_entity_poly.entity_id
_entity_poly.type
_entity_poly.pdbx_seq_one_letter_code
_entity_poly.pdbx_strand_id
1 'polypeptide(L)'
;MRAGTAGMQLRAISSSIENKTYSNISNFYPIPELQRLDGDLDLFFLSGNGVLFTTPSSDPWYQATELSTTEKQLPNGHGDTVNRMESYRPKHAASPMACFKQAQLCNAVGQCGPLASWTEAASGAAPLFSFSDEVNGTRYPWESWATHAAYDPKAARWAWFAMILDDSYRAFPDAVEFLGFWALSSRKRYHRGEISLLEQDQWKVDMASIWNVMLSSFQASFVIGASGRQTGLNVRELFDSYRPQESFIQDICNNQMILSSDYTSFSVFFLILTYMIGLLLVVTSYAMEPLYHLLWRRRGYKEHKFLEWATNETLQLQRVAYQGIGSGAWRGFTEAIPTTEQNTNLANLVLFHGTERDKDLVLARRSTNSSLATEHSSILTFVSHEMVSPIDEREGETELCASV
;
A
#
# COMPACT_ATOMS: atom_id res chain seq x y z
N MET A 1 -45.34 8.89 4.51
CA MET A 1 -45.07 9.33 3.12
C MET A 1 -43.57 9.43 2.95
N ARG A 2 -42.94 8.54 2.16
CA ARG A 2 -41.51 8.64 1.85
C ARG A 2 -41.30 9.96 1.10
N ALA A 3 -40.52 10.88 1.65
CA ALA A 3 -39.99 11.99 0.87
C ALA A 3 -39.30 11.37 -0.35
N GLY A 4 -39.85 11.60 -1.54
CA GLY A 4 -39.26 11.13 -2.78
C GLY A 4 -37.86 11.71 -2.87
N THR A 5 -36.85 10.85 -2.86
CA THR A 5 -35.46 11.27 -3.05
C THR A 5 -35.36 11.86 -4.46
N ALA A 6 -35.29 13.18 -4.54
CA ALA A 6 -34.92 13.87 -5.76
C ALA A 6 -33.51 13.42 -6.15
N GLY A 7 -33.35 12.88 -7.35
CA GLY A 7 -32.11 12.29 -7.84
C GLY A 7 -32.39 11.32 -8.99
N MET A 8 -31.44 11.15 -9.89
CA MET A 8 -31.58 10.22 -11.01
C MET A 8 -31.76 8.80 -10.47
N GLN A 9 -32.55 8.01 -11.19
CA GLN A 9 -32.76 6.61 -10.88
C GLN A 9 -32.02 5.75 -11.87
N LEU A 10 -31.34 4.74 -11.35
CA LEU A 10 -30.63 3.75 -12.14
C LEU A 10 -31.13 2.37 -11.74
N ARG A 11 -31.46 1.54 -12.72
CA ARG A 11 -31.89 0.14 -12.53
C ARG A 11 -31.13 -0.76 -13.49
N ALA A 12 -30.79 -1.95 -13.04
CA ALA A 12 -30.19 -3.00 -13.86
C ALA A 12 -31.15 -4.20 -13.94
N ILE A 13 -31.16 -4.88 -15.07
CA ILE A 13 -31.71 -6.23 -15.21
C ILE A 13 -30.73 -7.06 -16.02
N SER A 14 -30.63 -8.35 -15.72
CA SER A 14 -29.64 -9.25 -16.31
C SER A 14 -30.29 -10.46 -16.96
N SER A 15 -29.66 -10.95 -18.02
CA SER A 15 -29.99 -12.19 -18.70
C SER A 15 -28.73 -13.03 -18.79
N SER A 16 -28.77 -14.24 -18.23
CA SER A 16 -27.62 -15.12 -18.13
C SER A 16 -27.77 -16.29 -19.08
N ILE A 17 -26.66 -16.69 -19.71
CA ILE A 17 -26.64 -17.87 -20.59
C ILE A 17 -26.08 -19.06 -19.84
N GLU A 18 -26.76 -20.20 -19.95
CA GLU A 18 -26.34 -21.50 -19.46
C GLU A 18 -26.65 -22.56 -20.52
N ASN A 19 -25.65 -23.35 -20.90
CA ASN A 19 -25.78 -24.42 -21.89
C ASN A 19 -26.38 -23.96 -23.24
N LYS A 20 -25.94 -22.79 -23.72
CA LYS A 20 -26.37 -22.10 -24.94
C LYS A 20 -27.86 -21.75 -24.93
N THR A 21 -28.45 -21.65 -23.75
CA THR A 21 -29.84 -21.27 -23.53
C THR A 21 -29.93 -20.23 -22.43
N TYR A 22 -31.01 -19.45 -22.40
CA TYR A 22 -31.22 -18.49 -21.34
C TYR A 22 -31.58 -19.22 -20.05
N SER A 23 -30.82 -18.97 -18.99
CA SER A 23 -31.04 -19.62 -17.69
C SER A 23 -32.35 -19.14 -17.04
N ASN A 24 -32.98 -20.00 -16.25
CA ASN A 24 -34.24 -19.72 -15.56
C ASN A 24 -34.13 -18.61 -14.50
N ILE A 25 -32.90 -18.28 -14.08
CA ILE A 25 -32.62 -17.18 -13.14
C ILE A 25 -32.55 -15.81 -13.82
N SER A 26 -32.62 -15.75 -15.16
CA SER A 26 -32.60 -14.49 -15.92
C SER A 26 -33.81 -13.63 -15.59
N ASN A 27 -33.60 -12.31 -15.41
CA ASN A 27 -34.71 -11.38 -15.16
C ASN A 27 -35.59 -11.15 -16.40
N PHE A 28 -35.02 -11.36 -17.59
CA PHE A 28 -35.70 -11.19 -18.87
C PHE A 28 -35.09 -12.08 -19.96
N TYR A 29 -35.86 -12.30 -21.02
CA TYR A 29 -35.40 -12.94 -22.25
C TYR A 29 -35.21 -11.88 -23.35
N PRO A 30 -34.02 -11.76 -23.97
CA PRO A 30 -33.76 -10.77 -25.00
C PRO A 30 -34.60 -11.00 -26.26
N ILE A 31 -35.03 -9.91 -26.89
CA ILE A 31 -35.62 -9.93 -28.24
C ILE A 31 -34.58 -10.41 -29.26
N PRO A 32 -34.98 -10.98 -30.41
CA PRO A 32 -34.07 -11.61 -31.38
C PRO A 32 -32.85 -10.76 -31.75
N GLU A 33 -33.00 -9.44 -31.85
CA GLU A 33 -31.93 -8.49 -32.21
C GLU A 33 -30.85 -8.34 -31.13
N LEU A 34 -31.19 -8.64 -29.87
CA LEU A 34 -30.28 -8.61 -28.72
C LEU A 34 -29.86 -10.02 -28.27
N GLN A 35 -30.31 -11.08 -28.97
CA GLN A 35 -29.97 -12.44 -28.59
C GLN A 35 -28.52 -12.76 -28.95
N ARG A 36 -27.73 -13.04 -27.93
CA ARG A 36 -26.38 -13.58 -28.05
C ARG A 36 -26.22 -14.71 -27.03
N LEU A 37 -25.70 -15.85 -27.50
CA LEU A 37 -25.54 -17.06 -26.70
C LEU A 37 -24.10 -17.27 -26.21
N ASP A 38 -23.21 -16.32 -26.48
CA ASP A 38 -21.80 -16.40 -26.15
C ASP A 38 -21.40 -15.49 -24.98
N GLY A 39 -22.36 -15.00 -24.18
CA GLY A 39 -22.11 -14.07 -23.08
C GLY A 39 -23.38 -13.66 -22.36
N ASP A 40 -23.20 -12.99 -21.23
CA ASP A 40 -24.30 -12.47 -20.41
C ASP A 40 -24.68 -11.04 -20.84
N LEU A 41 -25.96 -10.70 -20.75
CA LEU A 41 -26.49 -9.41 -21.14
C LEU A 41 -27.03 -8.65 -19.93
N ASP A 42 -26.45 -7.49 -19.64
CA ASP A 42 -26.95 -6.56 -18.62
C ASP A 42 -27.57 -5.33 -19.30
N LEU A 43 -28.77 -4.95 -18.87
CA LEU A 43 -29.43 -3.73 -19.31
C LEU A 43 -29.52 -2.71 -18.17
N PHE A 44 -28.99 -1.51 -18.38
CA PHE A 44 -29.01 -0.40 -17.45
C PHE A 44 -29.99 0.67 -17.90
N PHE A 45 -30.98 0.97 -17.07
CA PHE A 45 -32.00 1.99 -17.32
C PHE A 45 -31.72 3.23 -16.48
N LEU A 46 -31.38 4.33 -17.14
CA LEU A 46 -31.19 5.64 -16.50
C LEU A 46 -32.44 6.49 -16.66
N SER A 47 -33.03 6.93 -15.55
CA SER A 47 -34.17 7.85 -15.55
C SER A 47 -33.80 9.16 -14.85
N GLY A 48 -34.17 10.29 -15.47
CA GLY A 48 -33.92 11.62 -14.92
C GLY A 48 -34.60 11.87 -13.58
N ASN A 49 -35.77 11.31 -13.33
CA ASN A 49 -36.53 11.43 -12.07
C ASN A 49 -36.51 12.85 -11.45
N GLY A 50 -36.84 13.86 -12.26
CA GLY A 50 -36.89 15.27 -11.84
C GLY A 50 -35.55 16.00 -11.78
N VAL A 51 -34.44 15.35 -12.16
CA VAL A 51 -33.13 15.99 -12.26
C VAL A 51 -33.03 16.86 -13.52
N LEU A 52 -32.52 18.07 -13.33
CA LEU A 52 -32.31 19.06 -14.37
C LEU A 52 -30.82 19.22 -14.69
N PHE A 53 -30.50 19.69 -15.88
CA PHE A 53 -29.15 19.94 -16.35
C PHE A 53 -28.99 21.43 -16.64
N THR A 54 -27.87 22.02 -16.20
CA THR A 54 -27.61 23.46 -16.42
C THR A 54 -27.20 23.78 -17.86
N THR A 55 -26.70 22.79 -18.59
CA THR A 55 -26.26 22.90 -19.98
C THR A 55 -26.84 21.73 -20.77
N PRO A 56 -27.16 21.92 -22.07
CA PRO A 56 -27.63 20.81 -22.88
C PRO A 56 -26.51 19.78 -23.03
N SER A 57 -26.86 18.50 -23.01
CA SER A 57 -25.90 17.41 -23.25
C SER A 57 -26.39 16.48 -24.36
N SER A 58 -25.53 16.28 -25.35
CA SER A 58 -25.71 15.32 -26.44
C SER A 58 -25.14 13.94 -26.11
N ASP A 59 -24.79 13.68 -24.85
CA ASP A 59 -24.35 12.35 -24.39
C ASP A 59 -25.42 11.30 -24.76
N PRO A 60 -25.05 10.19 -25.44
CA PRO A 60 -26.00 9.18 -25.92
C PRO A 60 -26.87 8.54 -24.84
N TRP A 61 -26.39 8.49 -23.59
CA TRP A 61 -27.12 7.87 -22.49
C TRP A 61 -27.96 8.88 -21.73
N TYR A 62 -27.41 10.06 -21.41
CA TYR A 62 -28.15 11.09 -20.65
C TYR A 62 -29.15 11.89 -21.51
N GLN A 63 -28.78 12.22 -22.75
CA GLN A 63 -29.59 12.96 -23.73
C GLN A 63 -30.39 14.14 -23.12
N ALA A 64 -29.71 15.00 -22.36
CA ALA A 64 -30.34 16.14 -21.70
C ALA A 64 -30.49 17.33 -22.67
N THR A 65 -31.38 17.19 -23.65
CA THR A 65 -31.57 18.19 -24.73
C THR A 65 -32.90 18.94 -24.65
N GLU A 66 -33.87 18.46 -23.86
CA GLU A 66 -35.20 19.06 -23.78
C GLU A 66 -35.17 20.29 -22.87
N LEU A 67 -35.55 21.46 -23.39
CA LEU A 67 -35.60 22.69 -22.60
C LEU A 67 -36.68 22.57 -21.51
N SER A 68 -36.30 22.94 -20.28
CA SER A 68 -37.14 23.01 -19.10
C SER A 68 -36.95 24.39 -18.47
N THR A 69 -37.99 25.22 -18.52
CA THR A 69 -37.93 26.55 -17.90
C THR A 69 -38.40 26.44 -16.45
N THR A 70 -37.47 26.57 -15.50
CA THR A 70 -37.84 26.63 -14.08
C THR A 70 -37.89 28.09 -13.65
N GLU A 71 -39.07 28.56 -13.27
CA GLU A 71 -39.29 29.90 -12.73
C GLU A 71 -38.87 29.90 -11.25
N LYS A 72 -37.65 30.38 -10.95
CA LYS A 72 -37.22 30.57 -9.55
C LYS A 72 -37.56 32.00 -9.13
N GLN A 73 -38.58 32.16 -8.29
CA GLN A 73 -38.80 33.41 -7.56
C GLN A 73 -37.72 33.55 -6.48
N LEU A 74 -36.80 34.47 -6.68
CA LEU A 74 -35.85 34.87 -5.64
C LEU A 74 -36.58 35.87 -4.73
N PRO A 75 -36.66 35.66 -3.41
CA PRO A 75 -37.22 36.63 -2.49
C PRO A 75 -36.24 37.79 -2.31
N ASN A 76 -36.17 38.68 -3.30
CA ASN A 76 -35.45 39.93 -3.19
C ASN A 76 -36.46 40.99 -2.72
N GLY A 77 -36.23 41.55 -1.54
CA GLY A 77 -37.15 42.47 -0.84
C GLY A 77 -37.45 43.81 -1.54
N HIS A 78 -37.15 43.98 -2.82
CA HIS A 78 -37.52 45.13 -3.65
C HIS A 78 -37.74 44.66 -5.11
N GLY A 79 -39.00 44.39 -5.46
CA GLY A 79 -39.45 44.07 -6.82
C GLY A 79 -39.23 42.62 -7.24
N ASP A 80 -40.31 41.94 -7.62
CA ASP A 80 -40.30 40.58 -8.16
C ASP A 80 -39.61 40.52 -9.53
N THR A 81 -38.27 40.51 -9.56
CA THR A 81 -37.53 40.13 -10.77
C THR A 81 -37.46 38.61 -10.86
N VAL A 82 -38.33 38.03 -11.68
CA VAL A 82 -38.28 36.61 -12.05
C VAL A 82 -37.05 36.38 -12.95
N ASN A 83 -35.99 35.79 -12.40
CA ASN A 83 -34.90 35.28 -13.22
C ASN A 83 -35.28 33.89 -13.75
N ARG A 84 -35.54 33.82 -15.05
CA ARG A 84 -35.71 32.54 -15.76
C ARG A 84 -34.35 31.91 -15.97
N MET A 85 -34.08 30.81 -15.27
CA MET A 85 -32.91 29.99 -15.55
C MET A 85 -33.32 28.90 -16.54
N GLU A 86 -32.65 28.87 -17.69
CA GLU A 86 -32.81 27.78 -18.64
C GLU A 86 -32.15 26.54 -18.04
N SER A 87 -32.92 25.46 -17.99
CA SER A 87 -32.44 24.15 -17.59
C SER A 87 -32.86 23.13 -18.64
N TYR A 88 -32.23 21.97 -18.65
CA TYR A 88 -32.51 20.90 -19.60
C TYR A 88 -32.91 19.64 -18.86
N ARG A 89 -33.79 18.84 -19.46
CA ARG A 89 -34.19 17.54 -18.93
C ARG A 89 -33.86 16.45 -19.95
N PRO A 90 -33.72 15.18 -19.51
CA PRO A 90 -33.56 14.07 -20.43
C PRO A 90 -34.70 14.00 -21.44
N LYS A 91 -34.35 13.71 -22.69
CA LYS A 91 -35.29 13.54 -23.80
C LYS A 91 -36.25 12.37 -23.58
N HIS A 92 -35.73 11.28 -23.02
CA HIS A 92 -36.47 10.04 -22.79
C HIS A 92 -36.72 9.85 -21.29
N ALA A 93 -37.87 9.27 -20.94
CA ALA A 93 -38.24 9.00 -19.55
C ALA A 93 -37.30 7.99 -18.86
N ALA A 94 -36.81 7.02 -19.64
CA ALA A 94 -35.73 6.12 -19.29
C ALA A 94 -34.86 5.89 -20.53
N SER A 95 -33.55 5.91 -20.34
CA SER A 95 -32.55 5.68 -21.38
C SER A 95 -31.85 4.34 -21.12
N PRO A 96 -32.13 3.30 -21.93
CA PRO A 96 -31.51 2.00 -21.76
C PRO A 96 -30.10 1.96 -22.36
N MET A 97 -29.19 1.25 -21.70
CA MET A 97 -27.88 0.87 -22.22
C MET A 97 -27.70 -0.63 -22.04
N ALA A 98 -27.25 -1.31 -23.09
CA ALA A 98 -26.97 -2.74 -23.06
C ALA A 98 -25.46 -2.98 -22.97
N CYS A 99 -25.04 -3.81 -22.00
CA CYS A 99 -23.67 -4.25 -21.83
C CYS A 99 -23.60 -5.76 -22.00
N PHE A 100 -22.74 -6.21 -22.91
CA PHE A 100 -22.50 -7.62 -23.15
C PHE A 100 -21.19 -8.04 -22.49
N LYS A 101 -21.23 -9.08 -21.65
CA LYS A 101 -20.09 -9.56 -20.88
C LYS A 101 -19.72 -10.97 -21.28
N GLN A 102 -18.42 -11.20 -21.43
CA GLN A 102 -17.85 -12.52 -21.66
C GLN A 102 -16.69 -12.72 -20.69
N ALA A 103 -16.50 -13.96 -20.26
CA ALA A 103 -15.38 -14.36 -19.44
C ALA A 103 -14.58 -15.45 -20.16
N GLN A 104 -13.29 -15.52 -19.85
CA GLN A 104 -12.41 -16.59 -20.27
C GLN A 104 -11.47 -16.88 -19.11
N LEU A 105 -11.40 -18.16 -18.71
CA LEU A 105 -10.52 -18.60 -17.64
C LEU A 105 -9.35 -19.38 -18.23
N CYS A 106 -8.15 -19.10 -17.74
CA CYS A 106 -6.90 -19.65 -18.24
C CYS A 106 -6.11 -20.31 -17.12
N ASN A 107 -5.32 -21.33 -17.47
CA ASN A 107 -4.34 -21.92 -16.56
C ASN A 107 -3.02 -21.11 -16.56
N ALA A 108 -2.11 -21.45 -15.64
CA ALA A 108 -0.83 -20.78 -15.50
C ALA A 108 0.12 -20.92 -16.72
N VAL A 109 -0.15 -21.88 -17.61
CA VAL A 109 0.60 -22.11 -18.86
C VAL A 109 0.07 -21.23 -20.00
N GLY A 110 -1.05 -20.54 -19.79
CA GLY A 110 -1.70 -19.69 -20.79
C GLY A 110 -2.68 -20.44 -21.69
N GLN A 111 -3.05 -21.68 -21.37
CA GLN A 111 -4.16 -22.35 -22.04
C GLN A 111 -5.47 -21.86 -21.46
N CYS A 112 -6.40 -21.47 -22.33
CA CYS A 112 -7.65 -20.82 -21.95
C CYS A 112 -8.85 -21.63 -22.42
N GLY A 113 -9.94 -21.54 -21.65
CA GLY A 113 -11.24 -22.08 -22.03
C GLY A 113 -11.89 -21.26 -23.15
N PRO A 114 -13.15 -21.56 -23.50
CA PRO A 114 -13.90 -20.73 -24.44
C PRO A 114 -14.15 -19.33 -23.86
N LEU A 115 -14.21 -18.32 -24.74
CA LEU A 115 -14.75 -17.00 -24.40
C LEU A 115 -16.28 -17.09 -24.48
N ALA A 116 -16.94 -17.09 -23.32
CA ALA A 116 -18.38 -17.37 -23.21
C ALA A 116 -19.01 -16.61 -22.02
N SER A 117 -20.28 -16.90 -21.69
CA SER A 117 -20.88 -16.44 -20.43
C SER A 117 -20.10 -16.97 -19.22
N TRP A 118 -20.28 -16.39 -18.03
CA TRP A 118 -19.51 -16.81 -16.86
C TRP A 118 -19.64 -18.32 -16.56
N THR A 119 -20.86 -18.84 -16.59
CA THR A 119 -21.15 -20.27 -16.34
C THR A 119 -20.52 -21.18 -17.40
N GLU A 120 -20.58 -20.80 -18.67
CA GLU A 120 -19.97 -21.55 -19.77
C GLU A 120 -18.45 -21.45 -19.80
N ALA A 121 -17.89 -20.30 -19.44
CA ALA A 121 -16.46 -20.11 -19.31
C ALA A 121 -15.89 -20.94 -18.14
N ALA A 122 -16.58 -20.96 -17.00
CA ALA A 122 -16.22 -21.78 -15.84
C ALA A 122 -16.28 -23.28 -16.13
N SER A 123 -17.36 -23.72 -16.77
CA SER A 123 -17.51 -25.13 -17.14
C SER A 123 -16.58 -25.55 -18.28
N GLY A 124 -16.44 -24.71 -19.32
CA GLY A 124 -15.56 -24.98 -20.46
C GLY A 124 -14.07 -24.93 -20.13
N ALA A 125 -13.67 -24.30 -19.02
CA ALA A 125 -12.30 -24.32 -18.52
C ALA A 125 -11.98 -25.55 -17.65
N ALA A 126 -12.98 -26.30 -17.17
CA ALA A 126 -12.78 -27.49 -16.32
C ALA A 126 -11.78 -28.52 -16.92
N PRO A 127 -11.85 -28.87 -18.22
CA PRO A 127 -10.93 -29.84 -18.82
C PRO A 127 -9.44 -29.43 -18.72
N LEU A 128 -9.14 -28.13 -18.64
CA LEU A 128 -7.76 -27.61 -18.52
C LEU A 128 -7.09 -28.02 -17.20
N PHE A 129 -7.89 -28.38 -16.19
CA PHE A 129 -7.43 -28.76 -14.87
C PHE A 129 -7.56 -30.27 -14.62
N SER A 130 -7.77 -31.05 -15.68
CA SER A 130 -7.86 -32.52 -15.65
C SER A 130 -9.02 -33.06 -14.81
N PHE A 131 -10.15 -32.34 -14.79
CA PHE A 131 -11.43 -32.87 -14.31
C PHE A 131 -12.55 -32.48 -15.30
N SER A 132 -13.69 -33.15 -15.20
CA SER A 132 -14.87 -32.88 -16.01
C SER A 132 -15.99 -32.32 -15.13
N ASP A 133 -16.78 -31.40 -15.66
CA ASP A 133 -18.05 -30.94 -15.09
C ASP A 133 -19.21 -31.93 -15.33
N GLU A 134 -18.95 -32.96 -16.14
CA GLU A 134 -19.87 -34.05 -16.45
C GLU A 134 -19.51 -35.31 -15.64
N VAL A 135 -20.42 -35.73 -14.76
CA VAL A 135 -20.33 -37.03 -14.06
C VAL A 135 -21.44 -37.92 -14.59
N ASN A 136 -21.12 -39.12 -15.07
CA ASN A 136 -22.09 -40.11 -15.56
C ASN A 136 -23.07 -39.60 -16.64
N GLY A 137 -22.65 -38.69 -17.52
CA GLY A 137 -23.50 -38.16 -18.58
C GLY A 137 -24.43 -37.01 -18.15
N THR A 138 -24.36 -36.60 -16.89
CA THR A 138 -25.13 -35.46 -16.36
C THR A 138 -24.21 -34.29 -16.08
N ARG A 139 -24.47 -33.19 -16.78
CA ARG A 139 -23.85 -31.89 -16.50
C ARG A 139 -24.61 -31.23 -15.35
N TYR A 140 -23.92 -30.96 -14.25
CA TYR A 140 -24.55 -30.35 -13.10
C TYR A 140 -24.68 -28.83 -13.28
N PRO A 141 -25.87 -28.25 -13.04
CA PRO A 141 -26.03 -26.81 -12.96
C PRO A 141 -25.04 -26.20 -11.97
N TRP A 142 -24.60 -24.98 -12.25
CA TRP A 142 -23.68 -24.22 -11.39
C TRP A 142 -24.11 -24.24 -9.92
N GLU A 143 -25.39 -24.15 -9.61
CA GLU A 143 -25.89 -24.14 -8.22
C GLU A 143 -25.65 -25.46 -7.45
N SER A 144 -25.46 -26.57 -8.16
CA SER A 144 -25.31 -27.92 -7.60
C SER A 144 -23.87 -28.45 -7.66
N TRP A 145 -22.94 -27.67 -8.20
CA TRP A 145 -21.58 -28.16 -8.43
C TRP A 145 -20.78 -28.37 -7.14
N ALA A 146 -21.02 -27.57 -6.10
CA ALA A 146 -20.28 -27.60 -4.85
C ALA A 146 -20.53 -28.90 -4.07
N THR A 147 -21.72 -29.50 -4.22
CA THR A 147 -22.06 -30.78 -3.56
C THR A 147 -21.43 -31.98 -4.28
N HIS A 148 -21.20 -31.90 -5.59
CA HIS A 148 -20.60 -32.97 -6.40
C HIS A 148 -19.07 -32.88 -6.45
N ALA A 149 -18.54 -31.66 -6.38
CA ALA A 149 -17.11 -31.39 -6.31
C ALA A 149 -16.46 -31.99 -5.05
N ALA A 150 -17.25 -32.35 -4.03
CA ALA A 150 -16.76 -33.01 -2.82
C ALA A 150 -16.06 -34.37 -3.08
N TYR A 151 -16.31 -35.04 -4.22
CA TYR A 151 -15.71 -36.33 -4.53
C TYR A 151 -14.32 -36.25 -5.20
N ASP A 152 -13.98 -35.14 -5.85
CA ASP A 152 -12.66 -34.93 -6.48
C ASP A 152 -12.02 -33.66 -5.92
N PRO A 153 -10.87 -33.74 -5.21
CA PRO A 153 -10.17 -32.57 -4.68
C PRO A 153 -9.86 -31.48 -5.71
N LYS A 154 -9.61 -31.85 -6.98
CA LYS A 154 -9.37 -30.88 -8.06
C LYS A 154 -10.64 -30.14 -8.44
N ALA A 155 -11.73 -30.87 -8.58
CA ALA A 155 -13.05 -30.29 -8.83
C ALA A 155 -13.48 -29.40 -7.66
N ALA A 156 -13.20 -29.78 -6.41
CA ALA A 156 -13.49 -28.96 -5.22
C ALA A 156 -12.71 -27.64 -5.21
N ARG A 157 -11.43 -27.65 -5.59
CA ARG A 157 -10.63 -26.42 -5.67
C ARG A 157 -11.12 -25.50 -6.78
N TRP A 158 -11.52 -26.07 -7.92
CA TRP A 158 -12.19 -25.31 -8.97
C TRP A 158 -13.54 -24.76 -8.51
N ALA A 159 -14.33 -25.59 -7.82
CA ALA A 159 -15.55 -25.25 -7.08
C ALA A 159 -15.38 -23.97 -6.27
N TRP A 160 -14.40 -23.99 -5.41
CA TRP A 160 -14.09 -22.85 -4.59
C TRP A 160 -13.68 -21.61 -5.41
N PHE A 161 -12.75 -21.79 -6.36
CA PHE A 161 -12.21 -20.70 -7.18
C PHE A 161 -13.29 -19.95 -7.95
N ALA A 162 -14.08 -20.65 -8.76
CA ALA A 162 -15.06 -19.94 -9.58
C ALA A 162 -16.28 -19.49 -8.75
N MET A 163 -16.60 -20.11 -7.61
CA MET A 163 -17.65 -19.61 -6.71
C MET A 163 -17.29 -18.25 -6.12
N ILE A 164 -16.06 -18.10 -5.63
CA ILE A 164 -15.56 -16.80 -5.13
C ILE A 164 -15.68 -15.71 -6.19
N LEU A 165 -15.45 -16.06 -7.46
CA LEU A 165 -15.45 -15.11 -8.57
C LEU A 165 -16.83 -14.86 -9.18
N ASP A 166 -17.81 -15.74 -9.02
CA ASP A 166 -19.20 -15.54 -9.50
C ASP A 166 -19.83 -14.30 -8.83
N ASP A 167 -19.65 -14.17 -7.51
CA ASP A 167 -20.07 -12.97 -6.77
C ASP A 167 -19.41 -11.69 -7.32
N SER A 168 -18.12 -11.76 -7.69
CA SER A 168 -17.42 -10.64 -8.31
C SER A 168 -17.95 -10.30 -9.69
N TYR A 169 -18.29 -11.31 -10.49
CA TYR A 169 -18.82 -11.11 -11.83
C TYR A 169 -20.24 -10.50 -11.82
N ARG A 170 -21.06 -10.88 -10.83
CA ARG A 170 -22.39 -10.30 -10.56
C ARG A 170 -22.33 -8.89 -9.98
N ALA A 171 -21.20 -8.50 -9.37
CA ALA A 171 -21.01 -7.15 -8.84
C ALA A 171 -21.23 -6.04 -9.87
N PHE A 172 -21.17 -6.31 -11.18
CA PHE A 172 -21.40 -5.32 -12.23
C PHE A 172 -22.86 -4.79 -12.27
N PRO A 173 -23.89 -5.62 -12.50
CA PRO A 173 -25.29 -5.18 -12.33
C PRO A 173 -25.63 -4.87 -10.86
N ASP A 174 -25.08 -5.60 -9.90
CA ASP A 174 -25.39 -5.43 -8.47
C ASP A 174 -24.95 -4.06 -7.94
N ALA A 175 -23.81 -3.53 -8.41
CA ALA A 175 -23.36 -2.18 -8.05
C ALA A 175 -24.44 -1.14 -8.35
N VAL A 176 -25.15 -1.31 -9.46
CA VAL A 176 -26.27 -0.45 -9.84
C VAL A 176 -27.50 -0.73 -8.99
N GLU A 177 -27.82 -1.99 -8.71
CA GLU A 177 -28.99 -2.33 -7.90
C GLU A 177 -28.88 -1.79 -6.46
N PHE A 178 -27.69 -1.86 -5.86
CA PHE A 178 -27.44 -1.42 -4.49
C PHE A 178 -27.14 0.08 -4.37
N LEU A 179 -26.30 0.64 -5.25
CA LEU A 179 -25.89 2.06 -5.14
C LEU A 179 -26.76 2.99 -5.99
N GLY A 180 -27.46 2.47 -6.99
CA GLY A 180 -28.23 3.27 -7.94
C GLY A 180 -27.35 4.32 -8.62
N PHE A 181 -27.82 5.57 -8.63
CA PHE A 181 -27.06 6.70 -9.19
C PHE A 181 -25.70 6.92 -8.51
N TRP A 182 -25.51 6.48 -7.26
CA TRP A 182 -24.25 6.65 -6.56
C TRP A 182 -23.11 5.78 -7.11
N ALA A 183 -23.41 4.80 -7.97
CA ALA A 183 -22.41 4.05 -8.72
C ALA A 183 -21.73 4.89 -9.83
N LEU A 184 -22.38 5.96 -10.31
CA LEU A 184 -21.92 6.75 -11.45
C LEU A 184 -20.92 7.83 -11.01
N SER A 185 -19.96 8.16 -11.89
CA SER A 185 -19.00 9.25 -11.64
C SER A 185 -19.66 10.62 -11.77
N SER A 186 -20.68 10.73 -12.64
CA SER A 186 -21.50 11.93 -12.85
C SER A 186 -22.16 12.44 -11.56
N ARG A 187 -22.31 11.61 -10.52
CA ARG A 187 -22.76 12.02 -9.18
C ARG A 187 -21.94 13.15 -8.58
N LYS A 188 -20.66 13.27 -8.94
CA LYS A 188 -19.80 14.36 -8.46
C LYS A 188 -20.25 15.73 -9.00
N ARG A 189 -20.99 15.75 -10.10
CA ARG A 189 -21.56 16.95 -10.72
C ARG A 189 -23.02 17.20 -10.32
N TYR A 190 -23.59 16.33 -9.48
CA TYR A 190 -24.97 16.43 -8.99
C TYR A 190 -25.02 17.27 -7.71
N HIS A 191 -25.81 18.34 -7.73
CA HIS A 191 -26.03 19.20 -6.58
C HIS A 191 -27.47 19.73 -6.58
N ARG A 192 -28.21 19.49 -5.48
CA ARG A 192 -29.58 19.99 -5.27
C ARG A 192 -30.57 19.72 -6.42
N GLY A 193 -30.55 18.52 -7.00
CA GLY A 193 -31.48 18.17 -8.09
C GLY A 193 -31.03 18.63 -9.47
N GLU A 194 -29.85 19.26 -9.57
CA GLU A 194 -29.29 19.74 -10.82
C GLU A 194 -27.93 19.08 -11.10
N ILE A 195 -27.63 18.82 -12.37
CA ILE A 195 -26.32 18.38 -12.85
C ILE A 195 -25.68 19.52 -13.63
N SER A 196 -24.52 19.95 -13.15
CA SER A 196 -23.74 20.99 -13.82
C SER A 196 -22.81 20.40 -14.87
N LEU A 197 -22.79 20.99 -16.08
CA LEU A 197 -21.78 20.74 -17.11
C LEU A 197 -21.47 19.24 -17.32
N LEU A 198 -22.22 18.57 -18.19
CA LEU A 198 -21.93 17.18 -18.54
C LEU A 198 -21.11 17.10 -19.83
N GLU A 199 -20.01 16.35 -19.82
CA GLU A 199 -19.24 16.06 -21.04
C GLU A 199 -20.02 15.14 -21.99
N GLN A 200 -19.71 15.20 -23.28
CA GLN A 200 -20.42 14.40 -24.31
C GLN A 200 -20.17 12.89 -24.18
N ASP A 201 -19.07 12.49 -23.55
CA ASP A 201 -18.64 11.10 -23.38
C ASP A 201 -18.75 10.63 -21.91
N GLN A 202 -19.58 11.30 -21.11
CA GLN A 202 -19.73 10.98 -19.69
C GLN A 202 -20.19 9.54 -19.46
N TRP A 203 -21.05 9.00 -20.33
CA TRP A 203 -21.50 7.61 -20.27
C TRP A 203 -20.34 6.60 -20.22
N LYS A 204 -19.22 6.88 -20.91
CA LYS A 204 -18.02 6.01 -20.91
C LYS A 204 -17.38 6.00 -19.54
N VAL A 205 -17.23 7.18 -18.93
CA VAL A 205 -16.63 7.34 -17.60
C VAL A 205 -17.51 6.67 -16.54
N ASP A 206 -18.82 6.79 -16.68
CA ASP A 206 -19.79 6.19 -15.77
C ASP A 206 -19.82 4.65 -15.89
N MET A 207 -19.79 4.11 -17.11
CA MET A 207 -19.66 2.66 -17.31
C MET A 207 -18.31 2.12 -16.84
N ALA A 208 -17.23 2.87 -17.07
CA ALA A 208 -15.92 2.53 -16.53
C ALA A 208 -15.91 2.52 -14.99
N SER A 209 -16.66 3.42 -14.35
CA SER A 209 -16.83 3.43 -12.89
C SER A 209 -17.51 2.15 -12.40
N ILE A 210 -18.63 1.74 -13.01
CA ILE A 210 -19.33 0.49 -12.66
C ILE A 210 -18.42 -0.72 -12.91
N TRP A 211 -17.70 -0.73 -14.03
CA TRP A 211 -16.74 -1.80 -14.36
C TRP A 211 -15.59 -1.88 -13.34
N ASN A 212 -15.07 -0.74 -12.89
CA ASN A 212 -14.03 -0.69 -11.87
C ASN A 212 -14.52 -1.23 -10.52
N VAL A 213 -15.80 -1.09 -10.18
CA VAL A 213 -16.39 -1.73 -8.99
C VAL A 213 -16.34 -3.25 -9.13
N MET A 214 -16.72 -3.79 -10.29
CA MET A 214 -16.61 -5.22 -10.58
C MET A 214 -15.16 -5.70 -10.46
N LEU A 215 -14.21 -5.01 -11.09
CA LEU A 215 -12.77 -5.36 -11.02
C LEU A 215 -12.21 -5.27 -9.60
N SER A 216 -12.62 -4.28 -8.83
CA SER A 216 -12.26 -4.16 -7.40
C SER A 216 -12.84 -5.33 -6.60
N SER A 217 -14.05 -5.77 -6.94
CA SER A 217 -14.67 -6.94 -6.34
C SER A 217 -13.88 -8.22 -6.64
N PHE A 218 -13.37 -8.40 -7.87
CA PHE A 218 -12.47 -9.53 -8.19
C PHE A 218 -11.22 -9.57 -7.30
N GLN A 219 -10.64 -8.40 -6.98
CA GLN A 219 -9.47 -8.32 -6.10
C GLN A 219 -9.84 -8.60 -4.63
N ALA A 220 -11.00 -8.11 -4.17
CA ALA A 220 -11.44 -8.25 -2.80
C ALA A 220 -11.98 -9.66 -2.46
N SER A 221 -12.59 -10.36 -3.42
CA SER A 221 -13.31 -11.61 -3.16
C SER A 221 -12.43 -12.74 -2.63
N PHE A 222 -11.16 -12.85 -3.06
CA PHE A 222 -10.26 -13.85 -2.50
C PHE A 222 -9.86 -13.55 -1.06
N VAL A 223 -9.75 -12.26 -0.70
CA VAL A 223 -9.49 -11.84 0.68
C VAL A 223 -10.70 -12.13 1.54
N ILE A 224 -11.89 -11.67 1.12
CA ILE A 224 -13.15 -11.89 1.83
C ILE A 224 -13.47 -13.39 1.97
N GLY A 225 -13.21 -14.18 0.93
CA GLY A 225 -13.39 -15.63 0.94
C GLY A 225 -12.46 -16.33 1.92
N ALA A 226 -11.21 -15.85 2.09
CA ALA A 226 -10.24 -16.40 3.04
C ALA A 226 -10.48 -15.95 4.49
N SER A 227 -10.69 -14.65 4.70
CA SER A 227 -10.78 -14.04 6.04
C SER A 227 -12.19 -14.10 6.62
N GLY A 228 -13.19 -14.39 5.79
CA GLY A 228 -14.58 -14.08 6.08
C GLY A 228 -14.87 -12.59 5.93
N ARG A 229 -16.17 -12.23 5.88
CA ARG A 229 -16.60 -10.83 5.90
C ARG A 229 -16.31 -10.24 7.28
N GLN A 230 -15.56 -9.14 7.30
CA GLN A 230 -15.41 -8.32 8.50
C GLN A 230 -16.77 -7.69 8.82
N THR A 231 -17.51 -8.32 9.72
CA THR A 231 -18.66 -7.69 10.35
C THR A 231 -18.16 -7.09 11.66
N GLY A 232 -18.64 -5.91 12.06
CA GLY A 232 -18.32 -5.31 13.37
C GLY A 232 -18.84 -6.13 14.58
N LEU A 233 -19.32 -7.34 14.33
CA LEU A 233 -19.71 -8.34 15.29
C LEU A 233 -18.58 -9.37 15.36
N ASN A 234 -18.28 -9.89 16.55
CA ASN A 234 -17.40 -11.06 16.72
C ASN A 234 -18.10 -12.32 16.19
N VAL A 235 -18.29 -12.39 14.87
CA VAL A 235 -18.85 -13.55 14.16
C VAL A 235 -17.97 -14.79 14.28
N ARG A 236 -16.70 -14.63 14.67
CA ARG A 236 -15.79 -15.74 14.95
C ARG A 236 -16.35 -16.69 16.03
N GLU A 237 -16.98 -16.15 17.08
CA GLU A 237 -17.61 -16.97 18.12
C GLU A 237 -18.89 -17.67 17.64
N LEU A 238 -19.63 -17.07 16.70
CA LEU A 238 -20.83 -17.68 16.09
C LEU A 238 -20.48 -18.82 15.12
N PHE A 239 -19.35 -18.72 14.42
CA PHE A 239 -18.93 -19.69 13.41
C PHE A 239 -17.89 -20.71 13.91
N ASP A 240 -17.34 -20.59 15.12
CA ASP A 240 -16.47 -21.62 15.70
C ASP A 240 -17.20 -22.98 15.88
N SER A 241 -18.54 -22.96 16.04
CA SER A 241 -19.40 -24.15 16.02
C SER A 241 -19.60 -24.74 14.61
N TYR A 242 -19.30 -23.96 13.57
CA TYR A 242 -19.48 -24.29 12.14
C TYR A 242 -18.16 -24.61 11.44
N ARG A 243 -17.13 -25.06 12.17
CA ARG A 243 -15.94 -25.60 11.50
C ARG A 243 -16.35 -26.74 10.59
N PRO A 244 -16.02 -26.68 9.28
CA PRO A 244 -16.40 -27.71 8.35
C PRO A 244 -15.77 -29.04 8.76
N GLN A 245 -16.58 -30.09 8.91
CA GLN A 245 -16.09 -31.43 9.24
C GLN A 245 -15.49 -32.15 8.02
N GLU A 246 -15.85 -31.70 6.82
CA GLU A 246 -15.37 -32.27 5.57
C GLU A 246 -13.88 -32.00 5.36
N SER A 247 -13.12 -33.07 5.14
CA SER A 247 -11.66 -33.01 5.00
C SER A 247 -11.21 -32.14 3.82
N PHE A 248 -11.98 -32.10 2.74
CA PHE A 248 -11.64 -31.29 1.56
C PHE A 248 -11.76 -29.78 1.83
N ILE A 249 -12.75 -29.34 2.62
CA ILE A 249 -12.91 -27.91 2.94
C ILE A 249 -11.76 -27.48 3.84
N GLN A 250 -11.37 -28.32 4.80
CA GLN A 250 -10.20 -28.08 5.64
C GLN A 250 -8.92 -27.98 4.81
N ASP A 251 -8.75 -28.83 3.79
CA ASP A 251 -7.62 -28.75 2.87
C ASP A 251 -7.59 -27.43 2.08
N ILE A 252 -8.74 -26.96 1.58
CA ILE A 252 -8.83 -25.66 0.90
C ILE A 252 -8.49 -24.51 1.87
N CYS A 253 -9.07 -24.50 3.06
CA CYS A 253 -8.82 -23.47 4.07
C CYS A 253 -7.36 -23.42 4.54
N ASN A 254 -6.73 -24.59 4.76
CA ASN A 254 -5.34 -24.66 5.23
C ASN A 254 -4.32 -24.26 4.15
N ASN A 255 -4.68 -24.40 2.88
CA ASN A 255 -3.79 -24.08 1.75
C ASN A 255 -4.06 -22.68 1.15
N GLN A 256 -5.10 -21.97 1.60
CA GLN A 256 -5.38 -20.61 1.14
C GLN A 256 -4.49 -19.61 1.87
N MET A 257 -3.52 -19.05 1.14
CA MET A 257 -2.65 -17.99 1.63
C MET A 257 -3.04 -16.66 0.99
N ILE A 258 -3.23 -15.64 1.82
CA ILE A 258 -3.41 -14.26 1.38
C ILE A 258 -2.23 -13.42 1.86
N LEU A 259 -1.82 -12.45 1.06
CA LEU A 259 -0.85 -11.45 1.48
C LEU A 259 -1.50 -10.59 2.56
N SER A 260 -0.91 -10.57 3.76
CA SER A 260 -1.32 -9.69 4.84
C SER A 260 -0.44 -8.44 4.86
N SER A 261 -1.05 -7.27 5.01
CA SER A 261 -0.37 -6.00 5.25
C SER A 261 0.22 -5.90 6.66
N ASP A 262 -0.20 -6.76 7.58
CA ASP A 262 0.23 -6.73 8.99
C ASP A 262 1.65 -7.27 9.18
N TYR A 263 2.15 -8.01 8.19
CA TYR A 263 3.45 -8.67 8.25
C TYR A 263 4.31 -8.29 7.04
N THR A 264 5.43 -7.62 7.29
CA THR A 264 6.44 -7.35 6.25
C THR A 264 7.34 -8.56 6.06
N SER A 265 7.44 -9.08 4.83
CA SER A 265 8.37 -10.15 4.51
C SER A 265 9.79 -9.59 4.33
N PHE A 266 10.69 -9.86 5.27
CA PHE A 266 12.13 -9.57 5.12
C PHE A 266 12.89 -10.83 4.75
N SER A 267 13.91 -10.68 3.90
CA SER A 267 14.79 -11.79 3.55
C SER A 267 15.67 -12.18 4.73
N VAL A 268 15.31 -13.28 5.39
CA VAL A 268 16.06 -13.88 6.50
C VAL A 268 17.51 -14.15 6.11
N PHE A 269 17.76 -14.43 4.83
CA PHE A 269 19.11 -14.62 4.29
C PHE A 269 20.00 -13.40 4.50
N PHE A 270 19.54 -12.20 4.10
CA PHE A 270 20.34 -10.97 4.26
C PHE A 270 20.51 -10.60 5.73
N LEU A 271 19.49 -10.84 6.55
CA LEU A 271 19.57 -10.62 8.00
C LEU A 271 20.69 -11.47 8.60
N ILE A 272 20.67 -12.79 8.37
CA ILE A 272 21.71 -13.71 8.87
C ILE A 272 23.10 -13.33 8.33
N LEU A 273 23.22 -13.01 7.04
CA LEU A 273 24.48 -12.63 6.43
C LEU A 273 25.11 -11.41 7.13
N THR A 274 24.30 -10.38 7.39
CA THR A 274 24.77 -9.15 8.02
C THR A 274 25.20 -9.40 9.46
N TYR A 275 24.43 -10.18 10.23
CA TYR A 275 24.80 -10.56 11.60
C TYR A 275 26.07 -11.42 11.65
N MET A 276 26.22 -12.38 10.73
CA MET A 276 27.40 -13.25 10.69
C MET A 276 28.66 -12.49 10.34
N ILE A 277 28.60 -11.59 9.34
CA ILE A 277 29.74 -10.75 8.96
C ILE A 277 30.07 -9.77 10.09
N GLY A 278 29.07 -9.12 10.67
CA GLY A 278 29.26 -8.22 11.81
C GLY A 278 29.90 -8.92 13.01
N LEU A 279 29.41 -10.10 13.37
CA LEU A 279 29.97 -10.91 14.45
C LEU A 279 31.41 -11.31 14.15
N LEU A 280 31.72 -11.73 12.92
CA LEU A 280 33.08 -12.08 12.51
C LEU A 280 34.03 -10.89 12.68
N LEU A 281 33.62 -9.69 12.26
CA LEU A 281 34.41 -8.46 12.39
C LEU A 281 34.67 -8.11 13.86
N VAL A 282 33.63 -8.18 14.70
CA VAL A 282 33.78 -7.93 16.14
C VAL A 282 34.71 -8.95 16.79
N VAL A 283 34.51 -10.25 16.52
CA VAL A 283 35.35 -11.32 17.07
C VAL A 283 36.81 -11.19 16.61
N THR A 284 37.05 -10.89 15.34
CA THR A 284 38.42 -10.67 14.83
C THR A 284 39.07 -9.45 15.46
N SER A 285 38.33 -8.35 15.65
CA SER A 285 38.83 -7.16 16.35
C SER A 285 39.25 -7.49 17.79
N TYR A 286 38.40 -8.16 18.57
CA TYR A 286 38.71 -8.53 19.95
C TYR A 286 39.80 -9.61 20.06
N ALA A 287 39.91 -10.49 19.06
CA ALA A 287 40.92 -11.55 19.08
C ALA A 287 42.32 -11.05 18.71
N MET A 288 42.46 -9.93 17.98
CA MET A 288 43.78 -9.45 17.52
C MET A 288 44.75 -9.22 18.68
N GLU A 289 44.38 -8.41 19.69
CA GLU A 289 45.24 -8.11 20.85
C GLU A 289 45.74 -9.34 21.61
N PRO A 290 44.88 -10.26 22.09
CA PRO A 290 45.35 -11.44 22.82
C PRO A 290 46.16 -12.38 21.93
N LEU A 291 45.84 -12.49 20.64
CA LEU A 291 46.58 -13.35 19.71
C LEU A 291 48.00 -12.82 19.48
N TYR A 292 48.17 -11.51 19.27
CA TYR A 292 49.49 -10.90 19.12
C TYR A 292 50.29 -10.96 20.43
N HIS A 293 49.66 -10.72 21.58
CA HIS A 293 50.32 -10.84 22.88
C HIS A 293 50.80 -12.29 23.15
N LEU A 294 49.99 -13.30 22.82
CA LEU A 294 50.36 -14.72 22.91
C LEU A 294 51.51 -15.09 21.96
N LEU A 295 51.47 -14.61 20.72
CA LEU A 295 52.50 -14.87 19.71
C LEU A 295 53.83 -14.18 20.04
N TRP A 296 53.79 -12.97 20.57
CA TRP A 296 54.97 -12.27 21.07
C TRP A 296 55.58 -13.03 22.24
N ARG A 297 54.81 -13.33 23.30
CA ARG A 297 55.31 -13.97 24.52
C ARG A 297 55.84 -15.39 24.30
N ARG A 298 55.28 -16.15 23.35
CA ARG A 298 55.70 -17.54 23.10
C ARG A 298 56.73 -17.71 22.00
N ARG A 299 56.78 -16.83 21.00
CA ARG A 299 57.61 -17.03 19.79
C ARG A 299 58.51 -15.84 19.42
N GLY A 300 58.48 -14.73 20.16
CA GLY A 300 59.27 -13.54 19.82
C GLY A 300 58.88 -12.95 18.46
N TYR A 301 57.63 -13.16 18.02
CA TYR A 301 57.21 -12.81 16.66
C TYR A 301 57.10 -11.28 16.50
N LYS A 302 57.88 -10.71 15.57
CA LYS A 302 57.84 -9.29 15.15
C LYS A 302 57.85 -8.29 16.32
N GLU A 303 58.77 -8.48 17.25
CA GLU A 303 58.94 -7.66 18.47
C GLU A 303 58.88 -6.15 18.22
N HIS A 304 59.60 -5.62 17.23
CA HIS A 304 59.59 -4.19 16.94
C HIS A 304 58.21 -3.65 16.54
N LYS A 305 57.43 -4.39 15.74
CA LYS A 305 56.10 -3.95 15.30
C LYS A 305 55.07 -3.99 16.43
N PHE A 306 55.21 -4.96 17.33
CA PHE A 306 54.36 -5.04 18.51
C PHE A 306 54.66 -3.92 19.50
N LEU A 307 55.95 -3.60 19.73
CA LEU A 307 56.34 -2.47 20.57
C LEU A 307 55.86 -1.15 19.98
N GLU A 308 55.98 -0.95 18.67
CA GLU A 308 55.47 0.23 17.97
C GLU A 308 53.95 0.38 18.14
N TRP A 309 53.19 -0.70 17.97
CA TRP A 309 51.75 -0.70 18.22
C TRP A 309 51.42 -0.40 19.68
N ALA A 310 52.07 -1.07 20.63
CA ALA A 310 51.87 -0.86 22.06
C ALA A 310 52.20 0.58 22.49
N THR A 311 53.25 1.20 21.93
CA THR A 311 53.59 2.60 22.25
C THR A 311 52.60 3.63 21.71
N ASN A 312 51.86 3.27 20.66
CA ASN A 312 50.82 4.11 20.05
C ASN A 312 49.44 3.92 20.68
N GLU A 313 49.30 3.02 21.66
CA GLU A 313 48.06 2.88 22.41
C GLU A 313 47.73 4.15 23.20
N THR A 314 46.43 4.43 23.34
CA THR A 314 45.92 5.69 23.92
C THR A 314 46.49 5.99 25.31
N LEU A 315 46.55 4.98 26.18
CA LEU A 315 47.08 5.12 27.54
C LEU A 315 48.60 5.32 27.55
N GLN A 316 49.33 4.73 26.59
CA GLN A 316 50.77 4.91 26.44
C GLN A 316 51.11 6.32 25.94
N LEU A 317 50.33 6.85 25.00
CA LEU A 317 50.44 8.26 24.56
C LEU A 317 50.14 9.22 25.72
N GLN A 318 49.10 8.94 26.51
CA GLN A 318 48.79 9.74 27.69
C GLN A 318 49.92 9.73 28.71
N ARG A 319 50.53 8.56 28.97
CA ARG A 319 51.74 8.46 29.81
C ARG A 319 52.86 9.35 29.28
N VAL A 320 53.17 9.28 27.98
CA VAL A 320 54.26 10.07 27.38
C VAL A 320 54.00 11.57 27.56
N ALA A 321 52.75 12.03 27.43
CA ALA A 321 52.38 13.42 27.70
C ALA A 321 52.66 13.83 29.16
N TYR A 322 52.28 12.98 30.14
CA TYR A 322 52.57 13.23 31.55
C TYR A 322 54.07 13.20 31.88
N GLN A 323 54.83 12.32 31.24
CA GLN A 323 56.28 12.29 31.39
C GLN A 323 56.95 13.52 30.81
N GLY A 324 56.45 14.05 29.68
CA GLY A 324 56.96 15.27 29.07
C GLY A 324 56.91 16.49 30.00
N ILE A 325 55.91 16.55 30.87
CA ILE A 325 55.77 17.60 31.90
C ILE A 325 56.38 17.23 33.26
N GLY A 326 57.08 16.10 33.35
CA GLY A 326 57.72 15.62 34.58
C GLY A 326 56.74 15.13 35.66
N SER A 327 55.51 14.77 35.28
CA SER A 327 54.45 14.37 36.23
C SER A 327 54.32 12.86 36.38
N GLY A 328 54.58 12.36 37.58
CA GLY A 328 54.37 10.96 37.99
C GLY A 328 55.53 10.02 37.67
N ALA A 329 55.71 8.99 38.52
CA ALA A 329 56.65 7.90 38.29
C ALA A 329 55.92 6.73 37.60
N TRP A 330 56.19 6.53 36.32
CA TRP A 330 55.48 5.56 35.48
C TRP A 330 56.28 4.25 35.32
N ARG A 331 55.56 3.13 35.29
CA ARG A 331 56.06 1.78 35.04
C ARG A 331 55.22 1.10 33.95
N GLY A 332 55.71 -0.01 33.39
CA GLY A 332 55.00 -0.74 32.33
C GLY A 332 55.15 -0.10 30.93
N PHE A 333 56.39 0.25 30.54
CA PHE A 333 56.69 0.92 29.27
C PHE A 333 56.36 0.09 28.01
N THR A 334 56.24 -1.22 28.17
CA THR A 334 55.99 -2.19 27.07
C THR A 334 54.64 -2.89 27.21
N GLU A 335 53.84 -2.52 28.21
CA GLU A 335 52.53 -3.13 28.50
C GLU A 335 51.41 -2.26 27.94
N ALA A 336 50.22 -2.82 27.68
CA ALA A 336 49.10 -2.03 27.15
C ALA A 336 48.60 -0.95 28.14
N ILE A 337 48.69 -1.24 29.45
CA ILE A 337 48.21 -0.36 30.52
C ILE A 337 49.41 0.10 31.36
N PRO A 338 49.87 1.35 31.19
CA PRO A 338 50.91 1.90 32.04
C PRO A 338 50.37 2.17 33.44
N THR A 339 51.19 1.93 34.45
CA THR A 339 50.80 2.09 35.86
C THR A 339 51.71 3.10 36.55
N THR A 340 51.15 3.86 37.48
CA THR A 340 51.90 4.77 38.37
C THR A 340 52.05 4.16 39.75
N GLU A 341 52.89 4.77 40.58
CA GLU A 341 52.92 4.43 42.00
C GLU A 341 51.59 4.78 42.68
N GLN A 342 51.26 4.06 43.76
CA GLN A 342 50.02 4.30 44.49
C GLN A 342 50.01 5.71 45.07
N ASN A 343 48.86 6.39 44.97
CA ASN A 343 48.61 7.75 45.48
C ASN A 343 49.47 8.87 44.86
N THR A 344 50.01 8.69 43.65
CA THR A 344 50.65 9.80 42.93
C THR A 344 49.60 10.73 42.32
N ASN A 345 49.59 12.00 42.77
CA ASN A 345 48.81 13.05 42.11
C ASN A 345 49.41 13.36 40.74
N LEU A 346 48.61 13.20 39.69
CA LEU A 346 48.98 13.60 38.34
C LEU A 346 48.62 15.07 38.12
N ALA A 347 49.53 15.83 37.51
CA ALA A 347 49.31 17.23 37.16
C ALA A 347 48.14 17.37 36.17
N ASN A 348 47.48 18.52 36.12
CA ASN A 348 46.45 18.75 35.10
C ASN A 348 47.13 19.16 33.78
N LEU A 349 47.11 18.25 32.78
CA LEU A 349 47.73 18.49 31.46
C LEU A 349 47.18 19.74 30.76
N VAL A 350 45.88 20.00 30.90
CA VAL A 350 45.21 21.15 30.27
C VAL A 350 45.70 22.45 30.89
N LEU A 351 45.82 22.49 32.21
CA LEU A 351 46.27 23.67 32.94
C LEU A 351 47.76 23.97 32.65
N PHE A 352 48.59 22.93 32.60
CA PHE A 352 50.03 23.07 32.35
C PHE A 352 50.31 23.69 30.98
N HIS A 353 49.79 23.08 29.90
CA HIS A 353 49.98 23.62 28.56
C HIS A 353 49.24 24.94 28.31
N GLY A 354 48.14 25.21 29.01
CA GLY A 354 47.46 26.51 28.97
C GLY A 354 48.35 27.63 29.52
N THR A 355 49.00 27.41 30.67
CA THR A 355 49.90 28.41 31.28
C THR A 355 51.19 28.63 30.50
N GLU A 356 51.69 27.61 29.80
CA GLU A 356 52.87 27.71 28.95
C GLU A 356 52.56 28.48 27.66
N ARG A 357 51.40 28.20 27.04
CA ARG A 357 50.88 28.96 25.90
C ARG A 357 50.65 30.43 26.22
N ASP A 358 50.14 30.74 27.42
CA ASP A 358 49.98 32.13 27.89
C ASP A 358 51.33 32.83 28.10
N LYS A 359 52.35 32.11 28.62
CA LYS A 359 53.72 32.66 28.74
C LYS A 359 54.33 32.95 27.38
N ASP A 360 54.16 32.06 26.41
CA ASP A 360 54.64 32.25 25.04
C ASP A 360 53.89 33.38 24.33
N LEU A 361 52.57 33.54 24.56
CA LEU A 361 51.78 34.68 24.09
C LEU A 361 52.21 36.01 24.73
N VAL A 362 52.56 36.01 26.02
CA VAL A 362 53.08 37.19 26.73
C VAL A 362 54.50 37.54 26.27
N LEU A 363 55.36 36.55 26.01
CA LEU A 363 56.69 36.75 25.41
C LEU A 363 56.59 37.25 23.96
N ALA A 364 55.67 36.71 23.16
CA ALA A 364 55.37 37.20 21.82
C ALA A 364 54.85 38.64 21.84
N ARG A 365 53.95 38.99 22.80
CA ARG A 365 53.50 40.38 23.04
C ARG A 365 54.61 41.32 23.51
N ARG A 366 55.57 40.86 24.32
CA ARG A 366 56.74 41.66 24.73
C ARG A 366 57.69 41.92 23.55
N SER A 367 57.86 40.96 22.65
CA SER A 367 58.68 41.14 21.44
C SER A 367 58.04 42.14 20.46
N THR A 368 56.70 42.10 20.32
CA THR A 368 55.95 43.02 19.46
C THR A 368 55.82 44.43 20.05
N ASN A 369 55.75 44.59 21.37
CA ASN A 369 55.78 45.92 22.01
C ASN A 369 57.15 46.62 21.95
N SER A 370 58.24 45.90 21.65
CA SER A 370 59.55 46.51 21.34
C SER A 370 59.69 46.97 19.87
N SER A 371 58.72 46.63 19.03
CA SER A 371 58.76 46.86 17.58
C SER A 371 57.52 47.58 17.01
N LEU A 372 56.64 48.11 17.86
CA LEU A 372 55.56 49.03 17.48
C LEU A 372 55.37 50.11 18.56
N ALA A 373 56.23 51.15 18.55
CA ALA A 373 55.77 52.47 18.97
C ALA A 373 55.18 53.11 17.71
N THR A 374 53.93 53.56 17.81
CA THR A 374 53.14 54.26 16.77
C THR A 374 52.64 53.44 15.57
N GLU A 375 51.31 53.45 15.47
CA GLU A 375 50.46 53.38 14.28
C GLU A 375 49.97 52.02 13.74
N HIS A 376 48.78 51.67 14.26
CA HIS A 376 47.52 51.52 13.53
C HIS A 376 47.42 50.49 12.38
N SER A 377 46.85 49.34 12.79
CA SER A 377 45.58 48.79 12.31
C SER A 377 45.50 48.35 10.85
N SER A 378 45.71 47.05 10.64
CA SER A 378 44.87 46.27 9.73
C SER A 378 44.64 44.88 10.33
N ILE A 379 43.35 44.62 10.51
CA ILE A 379 42.69 43.48 11.16
C ILE A 379 42.85 42.22 10.30
N LEU A 380 43.14 41.07 10.94
CA LEU A 380 42.56 39.78 10.55
C LEU A 380 42.62 38.79 11.72
N THR A 381 41.46 38.67 12.36
CA THR A 381 41.05 37.68 13.35
C THR A 381 40.93 36.30 12.71
N PHE A 382 41.58 35.28 13.30
CA PHE A 382 41.15 33.89 13.15
C PHE A 382 40.59 33.40 14.49
N VAL A 383 39.28 33.22 14.52
CA VAL A 383 38.50 32.68 15.63
C VAL A 383 38.57 31.16 15.57
N SER A 384 38.98 30.55 16.67
CA SER A 384 38.71 29.16 17.01
C SER A 384 37.37 29.06 17.72
N HIS A 385 36.47 28.17 17.31
CA HIS A 385 35.53 27.54 18.22
C HIS A 385 34.98 26.22 17.66
N GLU A 386 35.01 25.19 18.53
CA GLU A 386 34.28 23.93 18.42
C GLU A 386 32.77 24.13 18.55
N MET A 387 31.98 23.26 17.88
CA MET A 387 30.98 22.34 18.47
C MET A 387 29.82 22.02 17.50
N VAL A 388 29.69 20.73 17.16
CA VAL A 388 28.50 19.87 17.29
C VAL A 388 27.09 20.45 16.96
N SER A 389 26.50 19.91 15.87
CA SER A 389 25.07 19.54 15.60
C SER A 389 24.00 20.68 15.54
N PRO A 390 23.03 20.70 14.57
CA PRO A 390 22.12 19.59 14.26
C PRO A 390 21.85 19.27 12.78
N ILE A 391 21.45 18.02 12.58
CA ILE A 391 20.81 17.49 11.37
C ILE A 391 19.38 18.03 11.33
N ASP A 392 19.03 18.66 10.20
CA ASP A 392 17.71 19.24 9.95
C ASP A 392 16.71 18.14 9.57
N GLU A 393 15.60 18.10 10.32
CA GLU A 393 14.36 17.39 10.00
C GLU A 393 13.52 18.27 9.07
N ARG A 394 13.14 17.77 7.89
CA ARG A 394 11.82 18.01 7.26
C ARG A 394 11.68 17.24 5.95
N GLU A 395 10.91 16.17 5.99
CA GLU A 395 9.70 16.04 5.19
C GLU A 395 8.83 14.97 5.86
N GLY A 396 7.82 15.44 6.58
CA GLY A 396 6.77 14.62 7.15
C GLY A 396 5.62 14.54 6.16
N GLU A 397 5.39 13.35 5.60
CA GLU A 397 4.07 12.94 5.15
C GLU A 397 3.42 12.15 6.30
N THR A 398 2.55 12.84 7.01
CA THR A 398 1.55 12.26 7.90
C THR A 398 0.39 11.74 7.06
N GLU A 399 0.26 10.43 6.89
CA GLU A 399 -1.06 9.82 6.67
C GLU A 399 -1.41 8.93 7.85
N LEU A 400 -2.49 9.35 8.52
CA LEU A 400 -3.14 8.71 9.64
C LEU A 400 -3.65 7.33 9.23
N CYS A 401 -3.09 6.29 9.83
CA CYS A 401 -3.80 5.03 10.06
C CYS A 401 -4.98 5.31 11.00
N ALA A 402 -6.20 5.29 10.47
CA ALA A 402 -7.40 5.13 11.28
C ALA A 402 -7.69 3.63 11.38
N SER A 403 -7.44 3.09 12.58
CA SER A 403 -7.97 1.80 13.03
C SER A 403 -9.47 1.91 13.30
N VAL A 404 -10.28 1.08 12.66
CA VAL A 404 -11.49 0.45 13.23
C VAL A 404 -11.61 -0.94 12.64
#